data_AF-A0A183HGJ1-F1
#
_entry.id   AF-A0A183HGJ1-F1
#
_cell.length_a   1.000
_cell.length_b   1.000
_cell.length_c   1.000
_cell.angle_alpha   90.00
_cell.angle_beta   90.00
_cell.angle_gamma   90.00
#
_symmetry.space_group_name_H-M   'P 1'
#
loop_
_entity.id
_entity.type
_entity.pdbx_description
1 polymer ?
#
loop_
_entity_poly.entity_id
_entity_poly.type
_entity_poly.pdbx_seq_one_letter_code
_entity_poly.pdbx_strand_id
1 'polypeptide(L)'
;MDDDGFGFSGIIKISNVSDFIAPSQACILPLQSKESDMEVQIRVRNRSKKIDDNTMKKVAVTLKDCLACSGCITSAETVLIKEQSKTKFLESLAGAHLSVVTVSPQSIASIAHKRGYQLSEAAKLIARVFKNMGIKYVVDSSFGRLLTLSLSYDEFKKTQLQRPVFTGVCPGFVCYAEKTHGKLLIPHISRVRSPQAMMGALVKDYLARYVHENLF
;
A
#
# COMPACT_ATOMS: atom_id res chain seq x y z
N MET A 1 -10.85 28.00 -25.19
CA MET A 1 -9.44 27.55 -25.11
C MET A 1 -9.18 27.48 -23.63
N ASP A 2 -9.56 26.38 -23.01
CA ASP A 2 -9.55 26.25 -21.55
C ASP A 2 -9.13 24.81 -21.24
N ASP A 3 -7.83 24.65 -21.10
CA ASP A 3 -7.13 23.41 -20.74
C ASP A 3 -6.86 23.48 -19.23
N ASP A 4 -7.90 23.26 -18.43
CA ASP A 4 -7.79 23.23 -16.98
C ASP A 4 -7.30 21.84 -16.53
N GLY A 5 -5.99 21.80 -16.29
CA GLY A 5 -5.25 20.66 -15.82
C GLY A 5 -5.76 20.09 -14.50
N PHE A 6 -6.42 18.93 -14.58
CA PHE A 6 -6.49 17.96 -13.49
C PHE A 6 -5.40 16.91 -13.69
N GLY A 7 -4.15 17.35 -13.55
CA GLY A 7 -2.96 16.52 -13.70
C GLY A 7 -2.54 15.88 -12.37
N PHE A 8 -2.47 14.54 -12.37
CA PHE A 8 -1.56 13.65 -11.63
C PHE A 8 -1.01 14.11 -10.26
N SER A 9 -1.15 13.24 -9.25
CA SER A 9 -0.35 13.27 -8.01
C SER A 9 1.13 13.45 -8.36
N GLY A 10 1.70 14.60 -7.98
CA GLY A 10 2.96 15.16 -8.49
C GLY A 10 4.26 14.41 -8.14
N ILE A 11 4.21 13.11 -7.86
CA ILE A 11 5.38 12.31 -7.48
C ILE A 11 5.95 11.47 -8.65
N ILE A 12 5.21 11.29 -9.75
CA ILE A 12 5.68 10.48 -10.89
C ILE A 12 5.28 11.14 -12.21
N LYS A 13 5.99 12.21 -12.60
CA LYS A 13 6.05 12.65 -14.01
C LYS A 13 7.48 12.49 -14.49
N ILE A 14 7.82 11.29 -14.96
CA ILE A 14 8.93 11.14 -15.91
C ILE A 14 8.29 11.27 -17.29
N SER A 15 8.32 12.48 -17.82
CA SER A 15 7.90 12.77 -19.19
C SER A 15 8.83 12.07 -20.18
N ASN A 16 8.26 11.30 -21.12
CA ASN A 16 8.90 10.69 -22.30
C ASN A 16 9.72 9.39 -22.12
N VAL A 17 9.14 8.34 -21.54
CA VAL A 17 9.58 6.96 -21.81
C VAL A 17 8.36 6.07 -22.06
N SER A 18 7.85 6.10 -23.29
CA SER A 18 6.69 5.30 -23.72
C SER A 18 7.10 3.87 -24.10
N ASP A 19 7.59 3.09 -23.14
CA ASP A 19 7.77 1.63 -23.28
C ASP A 19 6.48 0.89 -22.92
N PHE A 20 5.36 1.32 -23.51
CA PHE A 20 4.07 0.69 -23.31
C PHE A 20 4.04 -0.63 -24.09
N ILE A 21 4.31 -1.74 -23.40
CA ILE A 21 4.09 -3.08 -23.96
C ILE A 21 2.57 -3.24 -24.12
N ALA A 22 2.11 -3.47 -25.35
CA ALA A 22 0.70 -3.68 -25.67
C ALA A 22 0.03 -4.67 -24.68
N PRO A 23 -1.22 -4.44 -24.25
CA PRO A 23 -1.83 -5.19 -23.17
C PRO A 23 -1.98 -6.66 -23.55
N SER A 24 -1.29 -7.56 -22.85
CA SER A 24 -1.68 -8.96 -22.83
C SER A 24 -3.04 -9.02 -22.14
N GLN A 25 -4.07 -9.44 -22.89
CA GLN A 25 -5.45 -9.59 -22.44
C GLN A 25 -5.55 -10.61 -21.30
N ALA A 26 -5.33 -10.16 -20.05
CA ALA A 26 -5.86 -10.68 -18.79
C ALA A 26 -5.01 -10.12 -17.61
N CYS A 27 -5.49 -9.06 -16.94
CA CYS A 27 -4.94 -8.58 -15.65
C CYS A 27 -5.47 -9.41 -14.47
N ILE A 28 -5.64 -10.71 -14.67
CA ILE A 28 -6.07 -11.66 -13.66
C ILE A 28 -5.05 -12.78 -13.77
N LEU A 29 -4.21 -12.97 -12.75
CA LEU A 29 -3.55 -14.27 -12.60
C LEU A 29 -4.68 -15.25 -12.25
N PRO A 30 -5.05 -16.19 -13.14
CA PRO A 30 -5.91 -17.27 -12.71
C PRO A 30 -5.12 -18.01 -11.64
N LEU A 31 -5.67 -18.10 -10.43
CA LEU A 31 -5.25 -19.16 -9.54
C LEU A 31 -5.46 -20.44 -10.34
N GLN A 32 -4.40 -21.21 -10.63
CA GLN A 32 -4.52 -22.46 -11.37
C GLN A 32 -5.35 -23.46 -10.55
N SER A 33 -6.68 -23.33 -10.59
CA SER A 33 -7.59 -24.45 -10.43
C SER A 33 -7.66 -25.11 -11.79
N LYS A 34 -7.30 -26.40 -11.82
CA LYS A 34 -7.46 -27.27 -12.98
C LYS A 34 -8.78 -26.96 -13.71
N GLU A 35 -8.69 -26.80 -15.02
CA GLU A 35 -9.82 -26.51 -15.91
C GLU A 35 -10.99 -27.45 -15.58
N SER A 36 -12.06 -26.86 -15.07
CA SER A 36 -13.40 -27.42 -15.18
C SER A 36 -14.33 -26.23 -15.33
N ASP A 37 -15.05 -26.19 -16.46
CA ASP A 37 -16.06 -25.19 -16.74
C ASP A 37 -17.06 -25.14 -15.57
N MET A 38 -17.03 -24.05 -14.80
CA MET A 38 -18.01 -23.78 -13.77
C MET A 38 -18.62 -22.41 -14.02
N GLU A 39 -19.86 -22.41 -14.53
CA GLU A 39 -20.76 -21.28 -14.42
C GLU A 39 -20.85 -20.83 -12.95
N VAL A 40 -20.52 -19.57 -12.70
CA VAL A 40 -20.54 -18.99 -11.35
C VAL A 40 -21.99 -18.67 -10.97
N GLN A 41 -22.69 -19.63 -10.39
CA GLN A 41 -23.90 -19.35 -9.60
C GLN A 41 -23.50 -18.95 -8.18
N ILE A 42 -23.74 -17.68 -7.83
CA ILE A 42 -23.55 -17.18 -6.46
C ILE A 42 -24.65 -17.77 -5.58
N ARG A 43 -24.38 -18.92 -4.95
CA ARG A 43 -25.20 -19.46 -3.87
C ARG A 43 -24.58 -19.10 -2.51
N VAL A 44 -25.28 -18.25 -1.76
CA VAL A 44 -25.00 -18.03 -0.34
C VAL A 44 -25.26 -19.34 0.41
N ARG A 45 -24.23 -19.95 0.98
CA ARG A 45 -24.42 -21.12 1.87
C ARG A 45 -23.47 -21.11 3.07
N ASN A 46 -24.10 -20.97 4.23
CA ASN A 46 -23.54 -21.28 5.55
C ASN A 46 -23.12 -22.76 5.62
N ARG A 47 -21.83 -23.04 5.76
CA ARG A 47 -21.25 -24.12 6.60
C ARG A 47 -19.72 -24.16 6.47
N SER A 48 -19.04 -24.01 7.60
CA SER A 48 -17.59 -24.14 7.74
C SER A 48 -17.12 -25.56 7.41
N LYS A 49 -16.32 -25.71 6.36
CA LYS A 49 -15.48 -26.90 6.15
C LYS A 49 -14.14 -26.67 6.86
N LYS A 50 -13.75 -27.58 7.76
CA LYS A 50 -12.38 -27.65 8.29
C LYS A 50 -11.42 -27.92 7.12
N ILE A 51 -10.42 -27.07 6.97
CA ILE A 51 -9.34 -27.22 5.97
C ILE A 51 -8.15 -27.86 6.70
N ASP A 52 -7.67 -29.00 6.19
CA ASP A 52 -6.46 -29.66 6.67
C ASP A 52 -5.21 -28.80 6.40
N ASP A 53 -4.39 -28.62 7.43
CA ASP A 53 -3.29 -27.64 7.52
C ASP A 53 -2.02 -28.04 6.72
N ASN A 54 -1.97 -29.25 6.14
CA ASN A 54 -0.68 -29.88 5.84
C ASN A 54 -0.19 -29.80 4.37
N THR A 55 -0.73 -28.92 3.53
CA THR A 55 -0.17 -28.71 2.17
C THR A 55 -0.43 -27.33 1.57
N MET A 56 -0.34 -26.25 2.35
CA MET A 56 -0.21 -24.92 1.73
C MET A 56 1.22 -24.71 1.25
N LYS A 57 1.47 -24.95 -0.05
CA LYS A 57 2.66 -24.39 -0.72
C LYS A 57 2.69 -22.90 -0.41
N LYS A 58 3.78 -22.41 0.20
CA LYS A 58 3.98 -20.99 0.46
C LYS A 58 3.80 -20.24 -0.86
N VAL A 59 2.70 -19.51 -0.98
CA VAL A 59 2.48 -18.62 -2.11
C VAL A 59 3.50 -17.50 -1.95
N ALA A 60 4.53 -17.50 -2.79
CA ALA A 60 5.47 -16.40 -2.87
C ALA A 60 4.76 -15.26 -3.61
N VAL A 61 4.15 -14.35 -2.86
CA VAL A 61 3.52 -13.15 -3.43
C VAL A 61 4.64 -12.20 -3.86
N THR A 62 4.88 -12.13 -5.17
CA THR A 62 5.78 -11.16 -5.77
C THR A 62 5.06 -9.84 -6.00
N LEU A 63 5.82 -8.77 -6.25
CA LEU A 63 5.26 -7.47 -6.56
C LEU A 63 4.37 -7.50 -7.82
N LYS A 64 4.67 -8.41 -8.77
CA LYS A 64 3.83 -8.68 -9.94
C LYS A 64 2.49 -9.28 -9.55
N ASP A 65 2.44 -10.08 -8.48
CA ASP A 65 1.21 -10.67 -7.95
C ASP A 65 0.38 -9.65 -7.16
N CYS A 66 1.03 -8.70 -6.48
CA CYS A 66 0.37 -7.60 -5.76
C CYS A 66 -0.22 -6.54 -6.71
N LEU A 67 0.47 -6.30 -7.84
CA LEU A 67 0.11 -5.28 -8.81
C LEU A 67 -0.59 -5.87 -10.04
N ALA A 68 -0.81 -7.19 -10.06
CA ALA A 68 -1.65 -8.03 -10.93
C ALA A 68 -1.74 -7.65 -12.42
N CYS A 69 -0.76 -6.91 -12.95
CA CYS A 69 -0.80 -6.46 -14.32
C CYS A 69 0.57 -6.60 -14.99
N SER A 70 0.63 -7.48 -15.98
CA SER A 70 1.49 -7.32 -17.14
C SER A 70 0.96 -6.13 -17.97
N GLY A 71 1.17 -4.89 -17.50
CA GLY A 71 0.77 -3.69 -18.26
C GLY A 71 0.37 -2.45 -17.46
N CYS A 72 0.03 -2.57 -16.16
CA CYS A 72 -0.31 -1.40 -15.34
C CYS A 72 0.93 -0.68 -14.79
N ILE A 73 2.13 -1.25 -14.93
CA ILE A 73 3.37 -0.67 -14.41
C ILE A 73 4.41 -0.63 -15.51
N THR A 74 5.03 0.52 -15.73
CA THR A 74 6.08 0.70 -16.73
C THR A 74 7.38 0.03 -16.28
N SER A 75 8.27 -0.24 -17.24
CA SER A 75 9.63 -0.70 -16.94
C SER A 75 10.34 0.24 -15.96
N ALA A 76 10.16 1.56 -16.12
CA ALA A 76 10.72 2.58 -15.22
C ALA A 76 10.14 2.52 -13.80
N GLU A 77 8.82 2.39 -13.64
CA GLU A 77 8.18 2.23 -12.33
C GLU A 77 8.62 0.94 -11.63
N THR A 78 8.82 -0.14 -12.39
CA THR A 78 9.35 -1.41 -11.86
C THR A 78 10.78 -1.24 -11.33
N VAL A 79 11.62 -0.48 -12.04
CA VAL A 79 12.98 -0.14 -11.58
C VAL A 79 12.89 0.68 -10.29
N LEU A 80 12.09 1.74 -10.23
CA LEU A 80 11.92 2.59 -9.05
C LEU A 80 11.48 1.80 -7.79
N ILE A 81 10.63 0.79 -7.96
CA ILE A 81 10.23 -0.05 -6.82
C ILE A 81 11.36 -0.99 -6.40
N LYS A 82 12.14 -1.53 -7.34
CA LYS A 82 13.34 -2.33 -7.03
C LYS A 82 14.45 -1.50 -6.38
N GLU A 83 14.50 -0.21 -6.66
CA GLU A 83 15.42 0.73 -6.02
C GLU A 83 15.12 0.95 -4.53
N GLN A 84 13.94 0.58 -4.03
CA GLN A 84 13.66 0.53 -2.59
C GLN A 84 14.32 -0.70 -1.94
N SER A 85 15.65 -0.71 -1.97
CA SER A 85 16.48 -1.78 -1.45
C SER A 85 16.97 -1.48 -0.03
N LYS A 86 17.42 -2.53 0.66
CA LYS A 86 18.13 -2.40 1.94
C LYS A 86 19.36 -1.50 1.81
N THR A 87 20.07 -1.54 0.70
CA THR A 87 21.29 -0.74 0.49
C THR A 87 20.98 0.74 0.43
N LYS A 88 20.02 1.16 -0.42
CA LYS A 88 19.58 2.57 -0.48
C LYS A 88 19.04 3.07 0.86
N PHE A 89 18.32 2.21 1.60
CA PHE A 89 17.85 2.54 2.95
C PHE A 89 19.00 2.84 3.92
N LEU A 90 20.04 2.01 3.93
CA LEU A 90 21.21 2.19 4.80
C LEU A 90 22.04 3.42 4.41
N GLU A 91 22.23 3.65 3.11
CA GLU A 91 22.90 4.85 2.58
C GLU A 91 22.16 6.13 2.99
N SER A 92 20.83 6.14 2.87
CA SER A 92 20.01 7.29 3.29
C SER A 92 20.07 7.54 4.79
N LEU A 93 20.22 6.48 5.60
CA LEU A 93 20.31 6.60 7.05
C LEU A 93 21.63 7.23 7.51
N ALA A 94 22.75 6.95 6.81
CA ALA A 94 24.07 7.47 7.15
C ALA A 94 24.16 9.00 7.07
N GLY A 95 23.37 9.63 6.19
CA GLY A 95 23.34 11.09 6.02
C GLY A 95 22.21 11.82 6.76
N ALA A 96 21.37 11.12 7.53
CA ALA A 96 20.15 11.69 8.09
C ALA A 96 20.36 12.30 9.50
N HIS A 97 20.06 13.59 9.66
CA HIS A 97 20.04 14.25 10.99
C HIS A 97 18.89 13.76 11.89
N LEU A 98 17.77 13.38 11.27
CA LEU A 98 16.59 12.84 11.96
C LEU A 98 16.05 11.66 11.15
N SER A 99 16.04 10.49 11.78
CA SER A 99 15.59 9.24 11.16
C SER A 99 14.32 8.72 11.84
N VAL A 100 13.29 8.47 11.02
CA VAL A 100 11.99 7.96 11.46
C VAL A 100 11.61 6.78 10.58
N VAL A 101 11.34 5.63 11.20
CA VAL A 101 10.76 4.47 10.53
C VAL A 101 9.32 4.28 10.99
N THR A 102 8.42 4.20 10.02
CA THR A 102 7.03 3.81 10.25
C THR A 102 6.86 2.33 9.93
N VAL A 103 6.31 1.55 10.85
CA VAL A 103 6.05 0.13 10.70
C VAL A 103 4.55 -0.10 10.57
N SER A 104 4.13 -0.99 9.66
CA SER A 104 2.71 -1.33 9.52
C SER A 104 2.27 -2.38 10.56
N PRO A 105 1.02 -2.31 11.06
CA PRO A 105 0.46 -3.35 11.93
C PRO A 105 0.52 -4.75 11.30
N GLN A 106 0.36 -4.82 9.97
CA GLN A 106 0.44 -6.05 9.20
C GLN A 106 1.84 -6.66 9.24
N SER A 107 2.88 -5.84 9.15
CA SER A 107 4.28 -6.30 9.30
C SER A 107 4.52 -6.86 10.70
N ILE A 108 4.01 -6.19 11.74
CA ILE A 108 4.11 -6.65 13.12
C ILE A 108 3.39 -8.01 13.28
N ALA A 109 2.14 -8.10 12.82
CA ALA A 109 1.35 -9.33 12.88
C ALA A 109 1.99 -10.49 12.12
N SER A 110 2.50 -10.23 10.91
CA SER A 110 3.19 -11.23 10.10
C SER A 110 4.45 -11.75 10.79
N ILE A 111 5.26 -10.88 11.40
CA ILE A 111 6.47 -11.27 12.11
C ILE A 111 6.13 -12.02 13.40
N ALA A 112 5.11 -11.56 14.13
CA ALA A 112 4.61 -12.21 15.34
C ALA A 112 4.19 -13.66 15.06
N HIS A 113 3.33 -13.86 14.05
CA HIS A 113 2.90 -15.18 13.64
C HIS A 113 4.08 -16.06 13.20
N LYS A 114 4.99 -15.53 12.38
CA LYS A 114 6.15 -16.30 11.88
C LYS A 114 7.11 -16.75 12.99
N ARG A 115 7.21 -15.98 14.08
CA ARG A 115 8.13 -16.23 15.20
C ARG A 115 7.45 -16.89 16.40
N GLY A 116 6.13 -17.07 16.39
CA GLY A 116 5.39 -17.56 17.55
C GLY A 116 5.38 -16.57 18.71
N TYR A 117 5.46 -15.27 18.44
CA TYR A 117 5.50 -14.20 19.44
C TYR A 117 4.15 -13.53 19.59
N GLN A 118 3.91 -12.90 20.74
CA GLN A 118 2.82 -11.94 20.87
C GLN A 118 3.10 -10.69 20.04
N LEU A 119 2.05 -9.95 19.67
CA LEU A 119 2.16 -8.71 18.89
C LEU A 119 3.08 -7.67 19.56
N SER A 120 2.99 -7.54 20.88
CA SER A 120 3.81 -6.59 21.66
C SER A 120 5.30 -6.98 21.64
N GLU A 121 5.61 -8.27 21.69
CA GLU A 121 6.98 -8.79 21.61
C GLU A 121 7.57 -8.61 20.22
N ALA A 122 6.79 -8.89 19.17
CA ALA A 122 7.18 -8.63 17.79
C ALA A 122 7.42 -7.13 17.54
N ALA A 123 6.54 -6.25 18.03
CA ALA A 123 6.72 -4.80 17.93
C ALA A 123 8.02 -4.35 18.62
N LYS A 124 8.28 -4.83 19.85
CA LYS A 124 9.53 -4.55 20.58
C LYS A 124 10.77 -5.07 19.85
N LEU A 125 10.70 -6.26 19.27
CA LEU A 125 11.78 -6.84 18.47
C LEU A 125 12.09 -5.96 17.25
N ILE A 126 11.06 -5.60 16.47
CA ILE A 126 11.21 -4.76 15.27
C ILE A 126 11.78 -3.39 15.66
N ALA A 127 11.25 -2.77 16.72
CA ALA A 127 11.76 -1.51 17.23
C ALA A 127 13.23 -1.64 17.62
N ARG A 128 13.61 -2.68 18.39
CA ARG A 128 15.00 -2.90 18.80
C ARG A 128 15.95 -3.05 17.60
N VAL A 129 15.54 -3.81 16.58
CA VAL A 129 16.35 -3.98 15.35
C VAL A 129 16.63 -2.62 14.70
N PHE A 130 15.60 -1.80 14.48
CA PHE A 130 15.78 -0.49 13.86
C PHE A 130 16.54 0.50 14.76
N LYS A 131 16.28 0.50 16.07
CA LYS A 131 17.03 1.32 17.03
C LYS A 131 18.53 0.97 17.03
N ASN A 132 18.87 -0.32 16.98
CA ASN A 132 20.26 -0.78 16.89
C ASN A 132 20.94 -0.36 15.58
N MET A 133 20.18 -0.03 14.53
CA MET A 133 20.70 0.51 13.27
C MET A 133 20.91 2.04 13.32
N GLY A 134 20.61 2.71 14.44
CA GLY A 134 20.77 4.16 14.59
C GLY A 134 19.50 4.98 14.28
N ILE A 135 18.35 4.34 14.13
CA ILE A 135 17.09 5.06 13.86
C ILE A 135 16.58 5.75 15.14
N LYS A 136 16.28 7.06 15.06
CA LYS A 136 15.87 7.84 16.23
C LYS A 136 14.43 7.57 16.64
N TYR A 137 13.50 7.42 15.71
CA TYR A 137 12.09 7.11 16.03
C TYR A 137 11.60 5.89 15.24
N VAL A 138 10.96 4.95 15.93
CA VAL A 138 10.25 3.83 15.31
C VAL A 138 8.80 3.92 15.75
N VAL A 139 7.90 4.19 14.81
CA VAL A 139 6.50 4.47 15.05
C VAL A 139 5.62 3.48 14.31
N ASP A 140 4.48 3.12 14.90
CA ASP A 140 3.49 2.28 14.26
C ASP A 140 2.48 3.12 13.46
N SER A 141 2.04 2.62 12.31
CA SER A 141 1.13 3.34 11.41
C SER A 141 -0.35 3.25 11.82
N SER A 142 -0.69 2.59 12.94
CA SER A 142 -2.10 2.48 13.40
C SER A 142 -2.76 3.84 13.59
N PHE A 143 -2.03 4.85 14.06
CA PHE A 143 -2.60 6.18 14.22
C PHE A 143 -2.98 6.81 12.87
N GLY A 144 -2.06 6.77 11.88
CA GLY A 144 -2.37 7.19 10.51
C GLY A 144 -3.53 6.39 9.90
N ARG A 145 -3.62 5.08 10.21
CA ARG A 145 -4.71 4.21 9.77
C ARG A 145 -6.05 4.60 10.39
N LEU A 146 -6.08 4.94 11.68
CA LEU A 146 -7.26 5.39 12.38
C LEU A 146 -7.79 6.71 11.78
N LEU A 147 -6.89 7.67 11.52
CA LEU A 147 -7.26 8.94 10.89
C LEU A 147 -7.81 8.73 9.47
N THR A 148 -7.11 7.93 8.64
CA THR A 148 -7.59 7.59 7.31
C THR A 148 -8.98 6.96 7.38
N LEU A 149 -9.22 6.00 8.28
CA LEU A 149 -10.52 5.36 8.45
C LEU A 149 -11.61 6.37 8.83
N SER A 150 -11.36 7.20 9.85
CA SER A 150 -12.31 8.19 10.33
C SER A 150 -12.69 9.18 9.23
N LEU A 151 -11.69 9.73 8.52
CA LEU A 151 -11.92 10.68 7.44
C LEU A 151 -12.62 10.03 6.23
N SER A 152 -12.28 8.79 5.88
CA SER A 152 -12.98 8.05 4.81
C SER A 152 -14.44 7.78 5.18
N TYR A 153 -14.73 7.51 6.46
CA TYR A 153 -16.10 7.34 6.94
C TYR A 153 -16.90 8.65 6.85
N ASP A 154 -16.28 9.79 7.22
CA ASP A 154 -16.91 11.10 7.08
C ASP A 154 -17.16 11.48 5.62
N GLU A 155 -16.23 11.18 4.71
CA GLU A 155 -16.42 11.35 3.27
C GLU A 155 -17.59 10.50 2.77
N PHE A 156 -17.61 9.22 3.15
CA PHE A 156 -18.69 8.30 2.78
C PHE A 156 -20.07 8.80 3.24
N LYS A 157 -20.19 9.25 4.50
CA LYS A 157 -21.44 9.84 5.01
C LYS A 157 -21.89 11.05 4.19
N LYS A 158 -20.96 11.95 3.85
CA LYS A 158 -21.27 13.17 3.06
C LYS A 158 -21.74 12.85 1.65
N THR A 159 -21.28 11.75 1.06
CA THR A 159 -21.73 11.32 -0.28
C THR A 159 -23.13 10.71 -0.32
N GLN A 160 -23.78 10.51 0.84
CA GLN A 160 -25.17 10.04 0.97
C GLN A 160 -25.52 8.80 0.12
N LEU A 161 -24.57 7.91 -0.17
CA LEU A 161 -24.75 6.74 -1.05
C LEU A 161 -25.17 7.07 -2.50
N GLN A 162 -25.19 8.34 -2.91
CA GLN A 162 -25.62 8.72 -4.27
C GLN A 162 -24.67 8.21 -5.35
N ARG A 163 -23.43 7.90 -4.96
CA ARG A 163 -22.42 7.29 -5.81
C ARG A 163 -21.53 6.36 -4.99
N PRO A 164 -21.01 5.27 -5.59
CA PRO A 164 -20.01 4.45 -4.93
C PRO A 164 -18.76 5.29 -4.63
N VAL A 165 -18.16 5.06 -3.46
CA VAL A 165 -16.86 5.59 -3.07
C VAL A 165 -15.89 4.43 -2.98
N PHE A 166 -14.88 4.42 -3.84
CA PHE A 166 -13.82 3.43 -3.83
C PHE A 166 -12.68 3.86 -2.93
N THR A 167 -12.08 2.92 -2.21
CA THR A 167 -10.93 3.24 -1.34
C THR A 167 -9.70 3.59 -2.19
N GLY A 168 -9.01 4.69 -1.88
CA GLY A 168 -7.73 5.08 -2.50
C GLY A 168 -6.50 4.58 -1.74
N VAL A 169 -6.66 3.66 -0.78
CA VAL A 169 -5.59 3.27 0.15
C VAL A 169 -4.53 2.40 -0.52
N CYS A 170 -4.94 1.55 -1.47
CA CYS A 170 -4.05 0.64 -2.18
C CYS A 170 -3.44 1.34 -3.40
N PRO A 171 -2.11 1.57 -3.45
CA PRO A 171 -1.48 2.22 -4.59
C PRO A 171 -1.61 1.41 -5.88
N GLY A 172 -1.67 0.08 -5.79
CA GLY A 172 -1.92 -0.78 -6.95
C GLY A 172 -3.28 -0.55 -7.60
N PHE A 173 -4.33 -0.44 -6.78
CA PHE A 173 -5.67 -0.13 -7.26
C PHE A 173 -5.75 1.27 -7.88
N VAL A 174 -5.14 2.27 -7.25
CA VAL A 174 -5.11 3.65 -7.79
C VAL A 174 -4.43 3.66 -9.16
N CYS A 175 -3.27 2.99 -9.28
CA CYS A 175 -2.55 2.88 -10.55
C CYS A 175 -3.39 2.18 -11.64
N TYR A 176 -4.07 1.08 -11.30
CA TYR A 176 -4.99 0.40 -12.20
C TYR A 176 -6.14 1.32 -12.65
N ALA A 177 -6.76 2.05 -11.71
CA ALA A 177 -7.85 2.96 -12.01
C ALA A 177 -7.41 4.10 -12.93
N GLU A 178 -6.25 4.71 -12.68
CA GLU A 178 -5.68 5.79 -13.49
C GLU A 178 -5.41 5.34 -14.93
N LYS A 179 -4.85 4.13 -15.10
CA LYS A 179 -4.37 3.65 -16.40
C LYS A 179 -5.42 2.93 -17.24
N THR A 180 -6.33 2.20 -16.61
CA THR A 180 -7.30 1.35 -17.33
C THR A 180 -8.68 2.01 -17.43
N HIS A 181 -9.13 2.69 -16.39
CA HIS A 181 -10.51 3.18 -16.28
C HIS A 181 -10.59 4.61 -15.73
N GLY A 182 -9.68 5.49 -16.17
CA GLY A 182 -9.50 6.83 -15.62
C GLY A 182 -10.79 7.65 -15.51
N LYS A 183 -11.56 7.73 -16.61
CA LYS A 183 -12.83 8.48 -16.64
C LYS A 183 -13.94 7.88 -15.77
N LEU A 184 -13.91 6.57 -15.55
CA LEU A 184 -14.97 5.84 -14.84
C LEU A 184 -14.69 5.72 -13.35
N LEU A 185 -13.46 5.41 -12.95
CA LEU A 185 -13.13 5.10 -11.56
C LEU A 185 -12.60 6.30 -10.78
N ILE A 186 -11.76 7.16 -11.37
CA ILE A 186 -11.10 8.27 -10.66
C ILE A 186 -12.10 9.22 -9.99
N PRO A 187 -13.24 9.60 -10.60
CA PRO A 187 -14.22 10.47 -9.94
C PRO A 187 -14.84 9.88 -8.67
N HIS A 188 -14.72 8.56 -8.49
CA HIS A 188 -15.30 7.79 -7.39
C HIS A 188 -14.26 7.34 -6.36
N ILE A 189 -12.96 7.57 -6.58
CA ILE A 189 -11.92 7.25 -5.59
C ILE A 189 -11.94 8.29 -4.47
N SER A 190 -11.92 7.80 -3.23
CA SER A 190 -11.78 8.60 -2.02
C SER A 190 -10.59 9.54 -2.10
N ARG A 191 -10.79 10.80 -1.71
CA ARG A 191 -9.70 11.80 -1.67
C ARG A 191 -8.86 11.69 -0.40
N VAL A 192 -9.26 10.82 0.53
CA VAL A 192 -8.56 10.60 1.79
C VAL A 192 -7.25 9.88 1.54
N ARG A 193 -6.17 10.41 2.11
CA ARG A 193 -4.82 9.86 1.97
C ARG A 193 -4.73 8.46 2.58
N SER A 194 -3.91 7.60 1.96
CA SER A 194 -3.57 6.29 2.52
C SER A 194 -2.89 6.41 3.89
N PRO A 195 -2.91 5.38 4.76
CA PRO A 195 -2.28 5.43 6.08
C PRO A 195 -0.78 5.76 6.01
N GLN A 196 -0.08 5.28 4.98
CA GLN A 196 1.34 5.61 4.77
C GLN A 196 1.54 7.09 4.44
N ALA A 197 0.73 7.65 3.53
CA ALA A 197 0.79 9.06 3.18
C ALA A 197 0.35 9.96 4.35
N MET A 198 -0.67 9.54 5.10
CA MET A 198 -1.15 10.20 6.31
C MET A 198 -0.04 10.23 7.38
N MET A 199 0.59 9.09 7.65
CA MET A 199 1.68 9.02 8.63
C MET A 199 2.88 9.85 8.19
N GLY A 200 3.22 9.84 6.89
CA GLY A 200 4.27 10.69 6.34
C GLY A 200 4.01 12.17 6.57
N ALA A 201 2.75 12.63 6.41
CA ALA A 201 2.37 14.00 6.70
C ALA A 201 2.50 14.31 8.20
N LEU A 202 2.01 13.43 9.09
CA LEU A 202 2.12 13.61 10.54
C LEU A 202 3.58 13.66 11.02
N VAL A 203 4.44 12.80 10.49
CA VAL A 203 5.87 12.79 10.83
C VAL A 203 6.55 14.07 10.38
N LYS A 204 6.33 14.49 9.13
CA LYS A 204 7.01 15.66 8.55
C LYS A 204 6.49 16.99 9.09
N ASP A 205 5.28 17.01 9.63
CA ASP A 205 4.66 18.21 10.17
C ASP A 205 4.68 18.21 11.70
N TYR A 206 3.84 17.38 12.33
CA TYR A 206 3.67 17.35 13.78
C TYR A 206 4.95 16.94 14.52
N LEU A 207 5.56 15.80 14.15
CA LEU A 207 6.77 15.35 14.84
C LEU A 207 7.95 16.28 14.60
N ALA A 208 8.07 16.84 13.38
CA ALA A 208 9.12 17.81 13.07
C ALA A 208 9.02 19.07 13.95
N ARG A 209 7.81 19.64 14.10
CA ARG A 209 7.55 20.78 14.99
C ARG A 209 7.84 20.44 16.44
N TYR A 210 7.32 19.32 16.94
CA TYR A 210 7.56 18.86 18.30
C TYR A 210 9.05 18.69 18.62
N VAL A 211 9.82 18.11 17.70
CA VAL A 211 11.27 17.92 17.88
C VAL A 211 12.00 19.26 17.85
N HIS A 212 11.59 20.20 17.00
CA HIS A 212 12.20 21.53 16.94
C HIS A 212 11.94 22.34 18.22
N GLU A 213 10.73 22.29 18.77
CA GLU A 213 10.34 23.02 19.99
C GLU A 213 10.94 22.45 21.28
N ASN A 214 11.41 21.20 21.28
CA ASN A 214 11.96 20.53 22.46
C ASN A 214 13.49 20.33 22.42
N LEU A 215 14.16 20.74 21.35
CA LEU A 215 15.63 20.70 21.23
C LEU A 215 16.28 22.09 21.20
N PHE A 216 15.48 23.15 21.14
CA PHE A 216 15.88 24.55 21.24
C PHE A 216 15.02 25.25 22.29
#